data_AF-A0AAN8IVM9-F1
#
_entry.id   AF-A0AAN8IVM9-F1
#
_cell.length_a   1.000
_cell.length_b   1.000
_cell.length_c   1.000
_cell.angle_alpha   90.00
_cell.angle_beta   90.00
_cell.angle_gamma   90.00
#
_symmetry.space_group_name_H-M   'P 1'
#
loop_
_entity.id
_entity.type
_entity.pdbx_description
1 polymer ?
#
loop_
_entity_poly.entity_id
_entity_poly.type
_entity_poly.pdbx_seq_one_letter_code
_entity_poly.pdbx_strand_id
1 'polypeptide(L)'
;MWWVSLVIGVVAADSSSGSLTGAESSVQSIEGSSVHEFRGYYKKEHSLIRPYQGAGMEIPFWNIQGNSVVTNELIRLTSDIQSQSGAIWNVQVNTTALPLS
;
A
#
# COMPACT_ATOMS: atom_id res chain seq x y z
N MET A 1 -21.84 7.33 65.74
CA MET A 1 -21.00 6.13 65.93
C MET A 1 -21.78 4.95 65.38
N TRP A 2 -21.19 4.28 64.38
CA TRP A 2 -21.31 2.84 64.09
C TRP A 2 -22.73 2.37 63.74
N TRP A 3 -23.00 1.58 62.71
CA TRP A 3 -22.27 0.68 61.82
C TRP A 3 -23.44 -0.06 61.15
N VAL A 4 -23.46 -0.29 59.85
CA VAL A 4 -23.25 -1.63 59.30
C VAL A 4 -23.22 -1.42 57.80
N SER A 5 -22.12 -1.84 57.18
CA SER A 5 -22.09 -2.16 55.77
C SER A 5 -22.74 -3.54 55.60
N LEU A 6 -23.65 -3.68 54.64
CA LEU A 6 -23.78 -4.95 53.93
C LEU A 6 -24.08 -4.68 52.47
N VAL A 7 -23.21 -5.26 51.65
CA VAL A 7 -23.18 -5.26 50.20
C VAL A 7 -24.34 -6.09 49.65
N ILE A 8 -25.04 -5.58 48.64
CA ILE A 8 -25.80 -6.41 47.70
C ILE A 8 -25.42 -5.97 46.29
N GLY A 9 -24.88 -6.93 45.54
CA GLY A 9 -24.24 -6.74 44.25
C GLY A 9 -25.17 -6.21 43.16
N VAL A 10 -24.56 -5.49 42.21
CA VAL A 10 -25.24 -5.06 41.00
C VAL A 10 -24.38 -5.38 39.78
N VAL A 11 -25.08 -5.95 38.82
CA VAL A 11 -24.84 -6.06 37.38
C VAL A 11 -23.63 -6.87 36.93
N ALA A 12 -23.96 -8.08 36.46
CA ALA A 12 -23.23 -8.71 35.37
C ALA A 12 -23.24 -7.75 34.18
N ALA A 13 -22.12 -7.09 33.92
CA ALA A 13 -21.74 -6.80 32.56
C ALA A 13 -20.66 -7.82 32.24
N ASP A 14 -21.05 -8.86 31.51
CA ASP A 14 -20.14 -9.59 30.65
C ASP A 14 -19.27 -8.54 29.97
N SER A 15 -17.99 -8.48 30.34
CA SER A 15 -17.01 -7.75 29.55
C SER A 15 -16.88 -8.55 28.28
N SER A 16 -17.87 -8.36 27.41
CA SER A 16 -17.80 -8.63 26.01
C SER A 16 -16.39 -8.25 25.61
N SER A 17 -15.61 -9.27 25.28
CA SER A 17 -14.54 -9.14 24.32
C SER A 17 -15.22 -8.54 23.10
N GLY A 18 -15.36 -7.21 23.12
CA GLY A 18 -16.00 -6.43 22.09
C GLY A 18 -15.22 -6.79 20.86
N SER A 19 -15.86 -7.61 20.02
CA SER A 19 -15.31 -8.15 18.80
C SER A 19 -14.65 -7.00 18.09
N LEU A 20 -13.32 -6.99 18.11
CA LEU A 20 -12.52 -5.98 17.43
C LEU A 20 -13.00 -6.04 15.99
N THR A 21 -13.76 -5.01 15.61
CA THR A 21 -14.44 -4.99 14.32
C THR A 21 -13.32 -4.94 13.32
N GLY A 22 -13.30 -5.85 12.34
CA GLY A 22 -12.13 -6.17 11.48
C GLY A 22 -11.43 -5.00 10.77
N ALA A 23 -11.92 -3.77 10.93
CA ALA A 23 -11.21 -2.53 10.64
C ALA A 23 -10.05 -2.23 11.61
N GLU A 24 -10.10 -2.59 12.90
CA GLU A 24 -9.03 -2.24 13.86
C GLU A 24 -7.87 -3.25 13.90
N SER A 25 -8.10 -4.51 13.51
CA SER A 25 -7.02 -5.50 13.35
C SER A 25 -6.06 -5.15 12.21
N SER A 26 -6.53 -4.38 11.22
CA SER A 26 -5.67 -3.88 10.15
C SER A 26 -4.77 -2.74 10.62
N VAL A 27 -5.24 -1.88 11.54
CA VAL A 27 -4.51 -0.69 12.00
C VAL A 27 -3.30 -1.06 12.85
N GLN A 28 -3.42 -2.05 13.75
CA GLN A 28 -2.29 -2.53 14.56
C GLN A 28 -1.19 -3.22 13.74
N SER A 29 -1.48 -3.67 12.52
CA SER A 29 -0.47 -4.27 11.65
C SER A 29 0.35 -3.23 10.87
N ILE A 30 -0.08 -1.96 10.79
CA ILE A 30 0.62 -0.91 10.02
C ILE A 30 1.74 -0.25 10.85
N GLU A 31 1.67 -0.33 12.17
CA GLU A 31 2.64 0.28 13.09
C GLU A 31 3.87 -0.61 13.27
N GLY A 32 4.69 -0.71 12.23
CA GLY A 32 5.95 -1.47 12.26
C GLY A 32 6.28 -2.19 10.95
N SER A 33 5.32 -2.32 10.03
CA SER A 33 5.61 -2.85 8.70
C SER A 33 6.42 -1.84 7.90
N SER A 34 7.63 -2.22 7.50
CA SER A 34 8.45 -1.40 6.60
C SER A 34 7.63 -1.01 5.37
N VAL A 35 7.79 0.21 4.86
CA VAL A 35 7.17 0.63 3.57
C VAL A 35 7.56 -0.31 2.41
N HIS A 36 8.61 -1.12 2.61
CA HIS A 36 9.06 -2.16 1.67
C HIS A 36 8.49 -3.56 1.94
N GLU A 37 7.68 -3.74 2.99
CA GLU A 37 7.03 -5.02 3.30
C GLU A 37 5.89 -5.26 2.30
N PHE A 38 6.17 -6.09 1.31
CA PHE A 38 5.24 -6.37 0.22
C PHE A 38 4.16 -7.35 0.68
N ARG A 39 2.94 -6.86 0.90
CA ARG A 39 1.79 -7.60 1.47
C ARG A 39 1.00 -8.46 0.46
N GLY A 40 1.58 -8.81 -0.69
CA GLY A 40 0.88 -9.52 -1.77
C GLY A 40 1.79 -10.25 -2.77
N TYR A 41 1.29 -10.52 -3.99
CA TYR A 41 2.08 -11.10 -5.08
C TYR A 41 2.84 -10.03 -5.87
N TYR A 42 4.18 -10.03 -5.77
CA TYR A 42 5.03 -9.05 -6.43
C TYR A 42 5.31 -9.45 -7.88
N LYS A 43 4.90 -8.58 -8.82
CA LYS A 43 5.21 -8.72 -10.24
C LYS A 43 6.21 -7.66 -10.65
N LYS A 44 7.42 -8.09 -11.00
CA LYS A 44 8.50 -7.20 -11.46
C LYS A 44 8.08 -6.45 -12.72
N GLU A 45 7.31 -7.10 -13.59
CA GLU A 45 6.81 -6.52 -14.83
C GLU A 45 5.84 -5.37 -14.62
N HIS A 46 5.14 -5.29 -13.48
CA HIS A 46 4.19 -4.20 -13.16
C HIS A 46 4.66 -3.32 -12.00
N SER A 47 5.94 -3.43 -11.63
CA SER A 47 6.52 -2.64 -10.55
C SER A 47 7.74 -1.87 -11.04
N LEU A 48 7.94 -0.68 -10.49
CA LEU A 48 9.12 0.14 -10.73
C LEU A 48 9.99 0.13 -9.48
N ILE A 49 11.22 -0.39 -9.60
CA ILE A 49 12.21 -0.38 -8.50
C ILE A 49 13.50 0.28 -9.00
N ARG A 50 14.09 1.13 -8.15
CA ARG A 50 15.39 1.74 -8.40
C ARG A 50 16.48 0.66 -8.55
N PRO A 51 17.51 0.87 -9.39
CA PRO A 51 17.73 2.04 -10.26
C PRO A 51 16.86 2.02 -11.53
N TYR A 52 16.21 3.13 -11.87
CA TYR A 52 15.31 3.20 -13.03
C TYR A 52 16.04 3.32 -14.38
N GLN A 53 17.28 3.82 -14.37
CA GLN A 53 18.15 3.85 -15.53
C GLN A 53 19.26 2.81 -15.35
N GLY A 54 19.15 1.71 -16.10
CA GLY A 54 20.21 0.70 -16.24
C GLY A 54 21.21 1.07 -17.35
N ALA A 55 21.88 0.08 -17.93
CA ALA A 55 22.84 0.27 -19.04
C ALA A 55 22.20 0.75 -20.37
N GLY A 56 20.89 1.02 -20.40
CA GLY A 56 20.14 1.49 -21.55
C GLY A 56 19.20 2.63 -21.17
N MET A 57 18.72 3.36 -22.18
CA MET A 57 17.86 4.54 -21.99
C MET A 57 16.39 4.20 -21.70
N GLU A 58 15.99 2.93 -21.77
CA GLU A 58 14.58 2.51 -21.72
C GLU A 58 14.30 1.58 -20.52
N ILE A 59 13.15 1.80 -19.85
CA ILE A 59 12.69 0.95 -18.75
C ILE A 59 11.84 -0.19 -19.34
N PRO A 60 12.18 -1.47 -19.11
CA PRO A 60 11.41 -2.58 -19.65
C PRO A 60 9.95 -2.54 -19.22
N PHE A 61 9.03 -2.79 -20.16
CA PHE A 61 7.56 -2.83 -19.95
C PHE A 61 6.89 -1.50 -19.57
N TRP A 62 7.66 -0.41 -19.49
CA TRP A 62 7.13 0.90 -19.13
C TRP A 62 7.30 1.86 -20.28
N ASN A 63 6.20 2.45 -20.72
CA ASN A 63 6.23 3.52 -21.70
C ASN A 63 6.14 4.86 -20.96
N ILE A 64 7.05 5.78 -21.32
CA ILE A 64 7.18 7.09 -20.69
C ILE A 64 7.00 8.13 -21.80
N GLN A 65 6.07 9.06 -21.59
CA GLN A 65 5.71 10.08 -22.56
C GLN A 65 5.67 11.48 -21.96
N GLY A 66 5.65 12.46 -22.87
CA GLY A 66 5.53 13.87 -22.53
C GLY A 66 6.82 14.43 -21.92
N ASN A 67 6.67 15.30 -20.93
CA ASN A 67 7.78 16.01 -20.28
C ASN A 67 8.40 15.21 -19.11
N SER A 68 8.16 13.91 -19.06
CA SER A 68 8.64 13.05 -17.99
C SER A 68 10.16 12.90 -18.06
N VAL A 69 10.84 13.02 -16.92
CA VAL A 69 12.28 12.84 -16.79
C VAL A 69 12.56 11.64 -15.91
N VAL A 70 13.34 10.70 -16.43
CA VAL A 70 13.84 9.56 -15.67
C VAL A 70 15.25 9.88 -15.22
N THR A 71 15.50 9.69 -13.93
CA THR A 71 16.84 9.63 -13.36
C THR A 71 17.03 8.26 -12.71
N ASN A 72 18.23 7.96 -12.26
CA ASN A 72 18.51 6.72 -11.54
C ASN A 72 17.66 6.61 -10.25
N GLU A 73 17.42 7.74 -9.59
CA GLU A 73 16.76 7.82 -8.28
C GLU A 73 15.25 7.98 -8.37
N LEU A 74 14.73 8.67 -9.39
CA LEU A 74 13.31 8.96 -9.48
C LEU A 74 12.83 9.10 -10.92
N ILE A 75 11.52 8.94 -11.08
CA ILE A 75 10.82 9.27 -12.31
C ILE A 75 9.94 10.47 -11.99
N ARG A 76 10.20 11.59 -12.66
CA ARG A 76 9.44 12.82 -12.52
C ARG A 76 8.51 12.96 -13.71
N LEU A 77 7.20 13.04 -13.49
CA LEU A 77 6.23 13.20 -14.58
C LEU A 77 6.22 14.62 -15.14
N THR A 78 6.28 15.63 -14.28
CA THR A 78 6.23 17.04 -14.67
C THR A 78 7.29 17.85 -13.94
N SER A 79 7.85 18.84 -14.63
CA SER A 79 8.71 19.83 -14.00
C SER A 79 7.89 20.89 -13.27
N ASP A 80 8.54 21.65 -12.39
CA ASP A 80 7.97 22.87 -11.78
C ASP A 80 7.96 24.03 -12.80
N ILE A 81 7.38 23.75 -13.95
CA ILE A 81 7.14 24.69 -15.04
C ILE A 81 5.68 24.48 -15.41
N GLN A 82 4.97 25.57 -15.68
CA GLN A 82 3.58 25.48 -16.08
C GLN A 82 3.42 24.72 -17.41
N SER A 83 2.22 24.19 -17.62
CA SER A 83 1.83 23.55 -18.89
C SER A 83 2.70 22.34 -19.29
N GLN A 84 3.31 21.66 -18.31
CA GLN A 84 4.02 20.40 -18.55
C GLN A 84 3.05 19.23 -18.36
N SER A 85 3.09 18.27 -19.27
CA SER A 85 2.27 17.05 -19.19
C SER A 85 3.18 15.85 -19.39
N GLY A 86 3.15 14.92 -18.45
CA GLY A 86 3.90 13.67 -18.52
C GLY A 86 3.01 12.49 -18.16
N ALA A 87 3.29 11.35 -18.78
CA ALA A 87 2.56 10.12 -18.53
C ALA A 87 3.53 8.95 -18.47
N ILE A 88 3.16 7.96 -17.66
CA ILE A 88 3.84 6.67 -17.59
C ILE A 88 2.79 5.58 -17.48
N TRP A 89 2.97 4.48 -18.22
CA TRP A 89 2.09 3.33 -18.12
C TRP A 89 2.84 2.04 -18.40
N ASN A 90 2.28 0.96 -17.86
CA ASN A 90 2.76 -0.38 -18.10
C ASN A 90 2.15 -0.93 -19.39
N VAL A 91 2.96 -1.51 -20.27
CA VAL A 91 2.49 -2.11 -21.53
C VAL A 91 2.07 -3.57 -21.38
N GLN A 92 2.41 -4.20 -20.25
CA GLN A 92 2.09 -5.60 -20.01
C GLN A 92 0.65 -5.74 -19.52
N VAL A 93 -0.08 -6.67 -20.13
CA VAL A 93 -1.43 -7.03 -19.71
C VAL A 93 -1.39 -8.05 -18.58
N ASN A 94 -2.29 -7.90 -17.60
CA ASN A 94 -2.53 -8.94 -16.61
C ASN A 94 -3.35 -10.09 -17.23
N THR A 95 -2.75 -10.85 -18.16
CA THR A 95 -3.41 -12.05 -18.70
C THR A 95 -3.35 -13.16 -17.65
N THR A 96 -4.37 -13.19 -16.79
CA THR A 96 -4.75 -14.37 -16.01
C THR A 96 -5.99 -14.98 -16.68
N ALA A 97 -5.92 -15.21 -18.00
CA ALA A 97 -6.96 -15.95 -18.68
C ALA A 97 -6.61 -17.44 -18.54
N LEU A 98 -7.39 -18.16 -17.74
CA LEU A 98 -7.37 -19.62 -17.70
C LEU A 98 -7.52 -20.12 -19.14
N PRO A 99 -6.66 -21.04 -19.63
CA PRO A 99 -6.93 -21.69 -20.90
C PRO A 99 -8.23 -22.49 -20.72
N LEU A 100 -9.30 -22.09 -21.42
CA LEU A 100 -10.49 -22.91 -21.57
C LEU A 100 -10.06 -24.15 -22.38
N SER A 101 -9.92 -25.28 -21.68
CA SER A 101 -9.77 -26.61 -22.28
C SER A 101 -11.12 -27.18 -22.70
#